data_AF-A0A7J3QZD5-F1
#
_entry.id   AF-A0A7J3QZD5-F1
#
_cell.length_a   1.000
_cell.length_b   1.000
_cell.length_c   1.000
_cell.angle_alpha   90.00
_cell.angle_beta   90.00
_cell.angle_gamma   90.00
#
_symmetry.space_group_name_H-M   'P 1'
#
loop_
_entity.id
_entity.type
_entity.pdbx_description
1 polymer ?
#
loop_
_entity_poly.entity_id
_entity_poly.type
_entity_poly.pdbx_seq_one_letter_code
_entity_poly.pdbx_strand_id
1 'polypeptide(L)'
;MVLLVLALAAAFAFSSLNMYLLFEKTKTLQGRLDELGTQLNDLNQQLSQLRDAADALNARINVLNETSHLPIEAYDYIVFVQNGLVQAKNGVNGRVEYSAMDAAAVINEVFKEGRNIYVKPGEYQLLSDIVVQDKKNARLDGDDAKVLGNGNKIVIRGENYSTSQYNYLSGFNIVNATVRVENSFRTTVADIVFENCTTAVELVNSRTWSEGTRIEDCHFKRSVEGIVFRSPQGPNATGSYSSSEINRCFFNLDDNSVAIRVEEAAEFSDSQIQDVRVWIGEFGRKNQTGLELNGSMYKTLMSNVVFESFAPLPLENSGLFAIAIGKAAQESPIIGGGVNFLGNWTARVYNPYNKWIYGFGSAFKQENIPVPLGLSSQYGARAVINTYPATLSSFKARLTVDGRFKDNETVTVKVWLELLDNTETSPVEKVFNASASEWLTDDEMVRMLPAQNMVWAILAEAKTTASATEVNVTLDVYGTST
;
A
#
# COMPACT_ATOMS: atom_id res chain seq x y z
N MET A 1 117.57 -7.87 32.27
CA MET A 1 116.67 -8.95 32.69
C MET A 1 115.64 -8.48 33.73
N VAL A 2 116.04 -7.84 34.83
CA VAL A 2 115.12 -7.36 35.89
C VAL A 2 114.06 -6.34 35.41
N LEU A 3 114.45 -5.38 34.55
CA LEU A 3 113.51 -4.40 33.96
C LEU A 3 112.44 -5.03 33.04
N LEU A 4 112.76 -6.15 32.37
CA LEU A 4 111.81 -6.84 31.48
C LEU A 4 110.75 -7.60 32.29
N VAL A 5 111.15 -8.21 33.40
CA VAL A 5 110.24 -8.94 34.32
C VAL A 5 109.28 -7.98 35.02
N LEU A 6 109.76 -6.82 35.47
CA LEU A 6 108.90 -5.78 36.06
C LEU A 6 107.93 -5.17 35.04
N ALA A 7 108.35 -4.96 33.79
CA ALA A 7 107.48 -4.49 32.72
C ALA A 7 106.39 -5.51 32.35
N LEU A 8 106.72 -6.81 32.32
CA LEU A 8 105.75 -7.89 32.09
C LEU A 8 104.76 -8.03 33.26
N ALA A 9 105.22 -7.95 34.51
CA ALA A 9 104.34 -7.99 35.68
C ALA A 9 103.39 -6.78 35.74
N ALA A 10 103.88 -5.58 35.40
CA ALA A 10 103.05 -4.38 35.31
C ALA A 10 102.04 -4.45 34.15
N ALA A 11 102.42 -4.97 32.98
CA ALA A 11 101.50 -5.20 31.87
C ALA A 11 100.43 -6.23 32.22
N PHE A 12 100.79 -7.31 32.93
CA PHE A 12 99.85 -8.34 33.38
C PHE A 12 98.87 -7.79 34.43
N ALA A 13 99.36 -7.04 35.42
CA ALA A 13 98.52 -6.38 36.43
C ALA A 13 97.60 -5.30 35.83
N PHE A 14 98.07 -4.56 34.82
CA PHE A 14 97.23 -3.61 34.09
C PHE A 14 96.16 -4.31 33.24
N SER A 15 96.50 -5.44 32.62
CA SER A 15 95.55 -6.27 31.86
C SER A 15 94.49 -6.90 32.76
N SER A 16 94.86 -7.39 33.95
CA SER A 16 93.93 -8.00 34.90
C SER A 16 92.99 -6.96 35.52
N LEU A 17 93.48 -5.75 35.83
CA LEU A 17 92.65 -4.64 36.31
C LEU A 17 91.65 -4.18 35.24
N ASN A 18 92.07 -4.06 33.98
CA ASN A 18 91.18 -3.71 32.87
C ASN A 18 90.13 -4.80 32.61
N MET A 19 90.50 -6.08 32.71
CA MET A 19 89.57 -7.19 32.55
C MET A 19 88.55 -7.23 33.69
N TYR A 20 88.96 -6.96 34.93
CA TYR A 20 88.07 -6.85 36.07
C TYR A 20 87.09 -5.68 35.94
N LEU A 21 87.57 -4.50 35.56
CA LEU A 21 86.72 -3.32 35.29
C LEU A 21 85.72 -3.58 34.15
N LEU A 22 86.14 -4.31 33.11
CA LEU A 22 85.25 -4.72 32.02
C LEU A 22 84.17 -5.67 32.54
N PHE A 23 84.54 -6.68 33.34
CA PHE A 23 83.61 -7.64 33.94
C PHE A 23 82.55 -6.96 34.82
N GLU A 24 82.95 -6.04 35.70
CA GLU A 24 82.01 -5.28 36.55
C GLU A 24 81.07 -4.39 35.71
N LYS A 25 81.57 -3.79 34.62
CA LYS A 25 80.72 -3.04 33.68
C LYS A 25 79.72 -3.95 32.96
N THR A 26 80.15 -5.12 32.51
CA THR A 26 79.28 -6.11 31.86
C THR A 26 78.19 -6.60 32.81
N LYS A 27 78.54 -6.88 34.07
CA LYS A 27 77.58 -7.25 35.12
C LYS A 27 76.56 -6.14 35.38
N THR A 28 77.02 -4.89 35.47
CA THR A 28 76.15 -3.72 35.64
C THR A 28 75.21 -3.54 34.43
N LEU A 29 75.72 -3.71 33.22
CA LEU A 29 74.92 -3.64 31.99
C LEU A 29 73.89 -4.77 31.91
N GLN A 30 74.25 -6.00 32.29
CA GLN A 30 73.31 -7.11 32.36
C GLN A 30 72.17 -6.81 33.35
N GLY A 31 72.50 -6.32 34.55
CA GLY A 31 71.49 -5.93 35.53
C GLY A 31 70.53 -4.86 35.00
N ARG A 32 71.04 -3.86 34.28
CA ARG A 32 70.18 -2.84 33.61
C ARG A 32 69.34 -3.44 32.49
N LEU A 33 69.86 -4.41 31.74
CA LEU A 33 69.12 -5.08 30.68
C LEU A 33 67.96 -5.91 31.26
N ASP A 34 68.19 -6.60 32.37
CA ASP A 34 67.16 -7.38 33.08
C ASP A 34 66.08 -6.45 33.68
N GLU A 35 66.49 -5.29 34.22
CA GLU A 35 65.57 -4.26 34.71
C GLU A 35 64.70 -3.68 33.58
N LEU A 36 65.31 -3.33 32.44
CA LEU A 36 64.59 -2.88 31.24
C LEU A 36 63.64 -3.95 30.69
N GLY A 37 64.04 -5.22 30.72
CA GLY A 37 63.19 -6.35 30.33
C GLY A 37 61.96 -6.47 31.23
N THR A 38 62.13 -6.26 32.54
CA THR A 38 61.03 -6.26 33.51
C THR A 38 60.09 -5.07 33.25
N GLN A 39 60.63 -3.86 33.07
CA GLN A 39 59.84 -2.65 32.76
C GLN A 39 59.04 -2.78 31.46
N LEU A 40 59.62 -3.42 30.42
CA LEU A 40 58.92 -3.65 29.16
C LEU A 40 57.74 -4.62 29.32
N ASN A 41 57.90 -5.67 30.13
CA ASN A 41 56.83 -6.62 30.42
C ASN A 41 55.68 -5.95 31.18
N ASP A 42 56.00 -5.13 32.19
CA ASP A 42 54.99 -4.38 32.95
C ASP A 42 54.22 -3.41 32.04
N LEU A 43 54.92 -2.71 31.13
CA LEU A 43 54.28 -1.78 30.18
C LEU A 43 53.35 -2.52 29.21
N ASN A 44 53.74 -3.70 28.73
CA ASN A 44 52.90 -4.52 27.87
C ASN A 44 51.64 -5.01 28.60
N GLN A 45 51.76 -5.37 29.89
CA GLN A 45 50.61 -5.74 30.71
C GLN A 45 49.65 -4.56 30.90
N GLN A 46 50.17 -3.35 31.19
CA GLN A 46 49.35 -2.14 31.30
C GLN A 46 48.63 -1.80 29.98
N LEU A 47 49.31 -1.96 28.83
CA LEU A 47 48.70 -1.72 27.52
C LEU A 47 47.56 -2.71 27.23
N SER A 48 47.68 -3.97 27.64
CA SER A 48 46.59 -4.96 27.52
C SER A 48 45.38 -4.54 28.35
N GLN A 49 45.58 -4.16 29.61
CA GLN A 49 44.50 -3.72 30.49
C GLN A 49 43.78 -2.46 29.96
N LEU A 50 44.51 -1.53 29.35
CA LEU A 50 43.92 -0.35 28.71
C LEU A 50 43.07 -0.70 27.48
N ARG A 51 43.48 -1.68 26.68
CA ARG A 51 42.68 -2.17 25.54
C ARG A 51 41.38 -2.79 26.01
N ASP A 52 41.44 -3.68 27.00
CA ASP A 52 40.25 -4.32 27.57
C ASP A 52 39.28 -3.28 28.16
N ALA A 53 39.81 -2.25 28.83
CA ALA A 53 39.00 -1.15 29.35
C ALA A 53 38.37 -0.29 28.24
N ALA A 54 39.09 -0.02 27.15
CA ALA A 54 38.58 0.71 26.00
C ALA A 54 37.45 -0.07 25.28
N ASP A 55 37.61 -1.38 25.13
CA ASP A 55 36.59 -2.25 24.53
C ASP A 55 35.33 -2.30 25.42
N ALA A 56 35.49 -2.40 26.74
CA ALA A 56 34.38 -2.32 27.68
C ALA A 56 33.67 -0.95 27.65
N LEU A 57 34.42 0.15 27.48
CA LEU A 57 33.84 1.49 27.34
C LEU A 57 33.07 1.63 26.02
N ASN A 58 33.62 1.15 24.90
CA ASN A 58 32.94 1.17 23.62
C ASN A 58 31.64 0.35 23.64
N ALA A 59 31.65 -0.83 24.29
CA ALA A 59 30.43 -1.60 24.52
C ALA A 59 29.38 -0.80 25.30
N ARG A 60 29.79 -0.06 26.35
CA ARG A 60 28.88 0.82 27.11
C ARG A 60 28.36 2.00 26.28
N ILE A 61 29.20 2.61 25.44
CA ILE A 61 28.82 3.70 24.54
C ILE A 61 27.78 3.20 23.52
N ASN A 62 27.96 2.01 22.95
CA ASN A 62 27.00 1.45 22.01
C ASN A 62 25.64 1.19 22.68
N VAL A 63 25.62 0.63 23.90
CA VAL A 63 24.38 0.48 24.68
C VAL A 63 23.74 1.84 24.97
N LEU A 64 24.54 2.87 25.30
CA LEU A 64 24.04 4.23 25.53
C LEU A 64 23.44 4.84 24.25
N ASN A 65 24.11 4.71 23.11
CA ASN A 65 23.64 5.23 21.82
C ASN A 65 22.37 4.52 21.35
N GLU A 66 22.26 3.20 21.55
CA GLU A 66 21.02 2.44 21.31
C GLU A 66 19.87 2.87 22.24
N THR A 67 20.18 3.54 23.35
CA THR A 67 19.17 4.12 24.25
C THR A 67 18.92 5.62 24.05
N SER A 68 19.83 6.39 23.44
CA SER A 68 19.76 7.86 23.38
C SER A 68 19.19 8.43 22.08
N HIS A 69 18.98 7.60 21.04
CA HIS A 69 18.42 8.05 19.76
C HIS A 69 16.90 8.01 19.66
N LEU A 70 16.20 7.58 20.71
CA LEU A 70 14.76 7.75 20.73
C LEU A 70 14.44 9.19 21.18
N PRO A 71 13.45 9.86 20.58
CA PRO A 71 12.89 11.07 21.15
C PRO A 71 12.14 10.68 22.43
N ILE A 72 12.88 10.41 23.50
CA ILE A 72 12.36 9.98 24.82
C ILE A 72 11.37 11.01 25.36
N GLU A 73 11.50 12.28 24.96
CA GLU A 73 10.59 13.36 25.36
C GLU A 73 9.19 13.28 24.70
N ALA A 74 8.98 12.46 23.68
CA ALA A 74 7.72 12.38 22.94
C ALA A 74 6.78 11.24 23.37
N TYR A 75 7.30 10.22 24.06
CA TYR A 75 6.56 8.99 24.38
C TYR A 75 6.49 8.73 25.88
N ASP A 76 5.31 8.34 26.36
CA ASP A 76 5.10 7.98 27.76
C ASP A 76 5.82 6.67 28.09
N TYR A 77 5.90 5.75 27.12
CA TYR A 77 6.51 4.45 27.27
C TYR A 77 7.19 3.95 25.99
N ILE A 78 8.26 3.18 26.18
CA ILE A 78 9.03 2.50 25.15
C ILE A 78 8.90 1.00 25.37
N VAL A 79 8.35 0.28 24.39
CA VAL A 79 8.15 -1.17 24.42
C VAL A 79 9.20 -1.87 23.57
N PHE A 80 9.88 -2.87 24.14
CA PHE A 80 10.98 -3.58 23.50
C PHE A 80 11.04 -5.05 23.94
N VAL A 81 11.71 -5.89 23.15
CA VAL A 81 11.95 -7.30 23.50
C VAL A 81 13.34 -7.44 24.10
N GLN A 82 13.44 -8.09 25.27
CA GLN A 82 14.70 -8.44 25.91
C GLN A 82 14.61 -9.80 26.57
N ASN A 83 15.58 -10.69 26.30
CA ASN A 83 15.65 -12.03 26.88
C ASN A 83 14.37 -12.87 26.67
N GLY A 84 13.71 -12.71 25.52
CA GLY A 84 12.46 -13.42 25.19
C GLY A 84 11.21 -12.88 25.89
N LEU A 85 11.32 -11.76 26.62
CA LEU A 85 10.20 -11.06 27.24
C LEU A 85 9.97 -9.72 26.54
N VAL A 86 8.70 -9.35 26.40
CA VAL A 86 8.30 -7.99 26.05
C VAL A 86 8.32 -7.16 27.32
N GLN A 87 8.96 -5.99 27.25
CA GLN A 87 9.12 -5.08 28.37
C GLN A 87 8.69 -3.68 27.98
N ALA A 88 8.17 -2.92 28.95
CA ALA A 88 7.88 -1.50 28.78
C ALA A 88 8.68 -0.66 29.77
N LYS A 89 9.44 0.28 29.23
CA LYS A 89 10.22 1.27 29.95
C LYS A 89 9.48 2.61 29.95
N ASN A 90 9.27 3.17 31.13
CA ASN A 90 8.65 4.47 31.32
C ASN A 90 9.56 5.57 30.75
N GLY A 91 9.01 6.42 29.88
CA GLY A 91 9.74 7.48 29.19
C GLY A 91 10.25 8.58 30.13
N VAL A 92 9.57 8.82 31.26
CA VAL A 92 9.93 9.86 32.22
C VAL A 92 11.07 9.43 33.13
N ASN A 93 10.95 8.25 33.73
CA ASN A 93 11.89 7.80 34.78
C ASN A 93 12.92 6.77 34.27
N GLY A 94 12.73 6.23 33.07
CA GLY A 94 13.63 5.27 32.44
C GLY A 94 13.64 3.86 33.05
N ARG A 95 12.70 3.52 33.94
CA ARG A 95 12.59 2.20 34.58
C ARG A 95 11.69 1.29 33.77
N VAL A 96 12.00 -0.01 33.77
CA VAL A 96 11.10 -1.04 33.27
C VAL A 96 10.02 -1.28 34.32
N GLU A 97 8.75 -1.06 33.95
CA GLU A 97 7.60 -1.15 34.87
C GLU A 97 6.72 -2.36 34.57
N TYR A 98 6.69 -2.81 33.31
CA TYR A 98 5.93 -3.98 32.89
C TYR A 98 6.80 -4.95 32.10
N SER A 99 6.56 -6.25 32.28
CA SER A 99 7.28 -7.33 31.59
C SER A 99 6.39 -8.57 31.48
N ALA A 100 6.19 -9.09 30.27
CA ALA A 100 5.45 -10.34 30.04
C ALA A 100 5.88 -11.02 28.73
N MET A 101 5.47 -12.27 28.52
CA MET A 101 5.66 -12.95 27.22
C MET A 101 4.69 -12.43 26.15
N ASP A 102 3.46 -12.08 26.55
CA ASP A 102 2.44 -11.54 25.65
C ASP A 102 2.63 -10.04 25.47
N ALA A 103 2.87 -9.59 24.24
CA ALA A 103 3.02 -8.16 23.95
C ALA A 103 1.74 -7.38 24.25
N ALA A 104 0.56 -8.00 24.04
CA ALA A 104 -0.72 -7.37 24.32
C ALA A 104 -0.88 -7.05 25.81
N ALA A 105 -0.50 -7.98 26.69
CA ALA A 105 -0.53 -7.75 28.13
C ALA A 105 0.29 -6.52 28.53
N VAL A 106 1.52 -6.40 28.02
CA VAL A 106 2.39 -5.24 28.29
C VAL A 106 1.78 -3.94 27.77
N ILE A 107 1.38 -3.91 26.50
CA ILE A 107 0.84 -2.71 25.86
C ILE A 107 -0.48 -2.27 26.53
N ASN A 108 -1.33 -3.21 26.94
CA ASN A 108 -2.58 -2.91 27.63
C ASN A 108 -2.36 -2.30 29.03
N GLU A 109 -1.36 -2.78 29.79
CA GLU A 109 -1.00 -2.15 31.06
C GLU A 109 -0.49 -0.72 30.83
N VAL A 110 0.40 -0.54 29.85
CA VAL A 110 0.94 0.76 29.48
C VAL A 110 -0.17 1.75 29.08
N PHE A 111 -1.18 1.31 28.34
CA PHE A 111 -2.30 2.18 27.97
C PHE A 111 -3.18 2.57 29.16
N LYS A 112 -3.11 1.94 30.33
CA LYS A 112 -3.84 2.43 31.51
C LYS A 112 -3.30 3.77 31.97
N GLU A 113 -1.98 3.95 31.89
CA GLU A 113 -1.27 5.11 32.41
C GLU A 113 -0.86 6.11 31.32
N GLY A 114 -0.45 5.60 30.16
CA GLY A 114 0.03 6.38 29.03
C GLY A 114 -1.00 6.63 27.93
N ARG A 115 -0.56 7.41 26.94
CA ARG A 115 -1.25 7.68 25.67
C ARG A 115 -0.32 7.49 24.49
N ASN A 116 0.96 7.81 24.62
CA ASN A 116 1.94 7.74 23.55
C ASN A 116 2.92 6.60 23.82
N ILE A 117 2.85 5.56 23.01
CA ILE A 117 3.68 4.37 23.12
C ILE A 117 4.53 4.25 21.86
N TYR A 118 5.83 4.08 22.05
CA TYR A 118 6.76 3.74 20.98
C TYR A 118 7.20 2.28 21.13
N VAL A 119 7.16 1.51 20.04
CA VAL A 119 7.53 0.10 20.00
C VAL A 119 8.78 -0.04 19.12
N LYS A 120 9.88 -0.46 19.76
CA LYS A 120 11.16 -0.68 19.08
C LYS A 120 11.06 -1.77 18.00
N PRO A 121 12.02 -1.83 17.06
CA PRO A 121 12.14 -2.97 16.16
C PRO A 121 12.27 -4.28 16.96
N GLY A 122 11.53 -5.31 16.55
CA GLY A 122 11.49 -6.61 17.23
C GLY A 122 10.31 -7.46 16.78
N GLU A 123 10.26 -8.72 17.21
CA GLU A 123 9.11 -9.61 17.00
C GLU A 123 8.26 -9.70 18.26
N TYR A 124 6.97 -9.39 18.14
CA TYR A 124 6.03 -9.25 19.24
C TYR A 124 4.88 -10.23 19.06
N GLN A 125 4.83 -11.27 19.89
CA GLN A 125 3.76 -12.25 19.85
C GLN A 125 2.54 -11.75 20.62
N LEU A 126 1.37 -11.81 19.97
CA LEU A 126 0.08 -11.60 20.65
C LEU A 126 -0.49 -12.95 21.09
N LEU A 127 -0.82 -13.05 22.37
CA LEU A 127 -1.63 -14.12 22.95
C LEU A 127 -3.04 -13.63 23.35
N SER A 128 -3.26 -12.32 23.30
CA SER A 128 -4.54 -11.65 23.53
C SER A 128 -4.65 -10.37 22.68
N ASP A 129 -5.80 -9.71 22.70
CA ASP A 129 -6.03 -8.46 21.98
C ASP A 129 -5.32 -7.27 22.66
N ILE A 130 -4.75 -6.38 21.85
CA ILE A 130 -4.38 -5.03 22.30
C ILE A 130 -5.65 -4.17 22.26
N VAL A 131 -5.96 -3.44 23.32
CA VAL A 131 -7.17 -2.63 23.44
C VAL A 131 -6.84 -1.20 23.82
N VAL A 132 -6.99 -0.29 22.86
CA VAL A 132 -6.93 1.16 23.05
C VAL A 132 -8.35 1.66 23.29
N GLN A 133 -8.80 1.57 24.55
CA GLN A 133 -10.18 1.88 24.93
C GLN A 133 -10.34 3.29 25.49
N ASP A 134 -11.34 4.01 24.99
CA ASP A 134 -11.80 5.32 25.49
C ASP A 134 -10.67 6.36 25.57
N LYS A 135 -9.77 6.32 24.58
CA LYS A 135 -8.63 7.22 24.49
C LYS A 135 -8.84 8.32 23.45
N LYS A 136 -8.32 9.50 23.78
CA LYS A 136 -8.17 10.61 22.84
C LYS A 136 -6.70 10.92 22.62
N ASN A 137 -6.31 11.08 21.37
CA ASN A 137 -4.93 11.33 20.97
C ASN A 137 -3.97 10.24 21.47
N ALA A 138 -4.42 8.99 21.57
CA ALA A 138 -3.50 7.89 21.83
C ALA A 138 -2.70 7.58 20.57
N ARG A 139 -1.41 7.27 20.77
CA ARG A 139 -0.46 6.91 19.73
C ARG A 139 0.18 5.58 20.07
N LEU A 140 0.17 4.67 19.10
CA LEU A 140 0.96 3.45 19.11
C LEU A 140 1.82 3.46 17.85
N ASP A 141 3.10 3.81 18.02
CA ASP A 141 4.04 3.98 16.92
C ASP A 141 5.06 2.85 16.97
N GLY A 142 5.08 2.00 15.95
CA GLY A 142 6.10 1.00 15.71
C GLY A 142 7.24 1.58 14.89
N ASP A 143 8.43 1.04 15.10
CA ASP A 143 9.61 1.31 14.27
C ASP A 143 9.98 0.00 13.56
N ASP A 144 9.21 -0.34 12.53
CA ASP A 144 9.25 -1.64 11.84
C ASP A 144 9.05 -2.84 12.78
N ALA A 145 8.33 -2.61 13.88
CA ALA A 145 7.98 -3.66 14.84
C ALA A 145 7.07 -4.70 14.18
N LYS A 146 7.45 -5.97 14.28
CA LYS A 146 6.71 -7.08 13.68
C LYS A 146 5.78 -7.71 14.70
N VAL A 147 4.47 -7.58 14.50
CA VAL A 147 3.43 -8.13 15.37
C VAL A 147 2.94 -9.46 14.80
N LEU A 148 3.14 -10.54 15.56
CA LEU A 148 2.62 -11.86 15.25
C LEU A 148 1.27 -12.04 15.94
N GLY A 149 0.19 -11.74 15.22
CA GLY A 149 -1.16 -11.63 15.77
C GLY A 149 -1.77 -12.95 16.25
N ASN A 150 -1.45 -14.06 15.59
CA ASN A 150 -2.07 -15.38 15.86
C ASN A 150 -3.61 -15.34 15.88
N GLY A 151 -4.22 -14.49 15.05
CA GLY A 151 -5.67 -14.27 14.99
C GLY A 151 -6.22 -13.25 15.99
N ASN A 152 -5.38 -12.68 16.87
CA ASN A 152 -5.77 -11.60 17.78
C ASN A 152 -5.81 -10.24 17.07
N LYS A 153 -6.32 -9.23 17.77
CA LYS A 153 -6.60 -7.90 17.22
C LYS A 153 -5.86 -6.78 17.95
N ILE A 154 -5.67 -5.68 17.24
CA ILE A 154 -5.41 -4.35 17.81
C ILE A 154 -6.71 -3.56 17.68
N VAL A 155 -7.37 -3.30 18.80
CA VAL A 155 -8.71 -2.72 18.88
C VAL A 155 -8.64 -1.29 19.40
N ILE A 156 -8.94 -0.33 18.54
CA ILE A 156 -9.11 1.08 18.90
C ILE A 156 -10.61 1.32 19.05
N ARG A 157 -11.09 1.48 20.29
CA ARG A 157 -12.54 1.55 20.54
C ARG A 157 -12.96 2.62 21.54
N GLY A 158 -14.15 3.16 21.32
CA GLY A 158 -14.86 3.96 22.31
C GLY A 158 -16.16 3.28 22.77
N GLU A 159 -16.63 3.63 23.96
CA GLU A 159 -18.05 3.46 24.32
C GLU A 159 -18.95 4.19 23.31
N ASN A 160 -18.45 5.30 22.77
CA ASN A 160 -18.97 6.05 21.64
C ASN A 160 -17.85 6.88 20.97
N TYR A 161 -18.15 7.46 19.80
CA TYR A 161 -17.19 8.27 19.04
C TYR A 161 -16.61 9.47 19.80
N SER A 162 -17.28 10.00 20.83
CA SER A 162 -16.80 11.14 21.60
C SER A 162 -15.76 10.74 22.66
N THR A 163 -15.69 9.45 23.01
CA THR A 163 -14.72 8.90 23.97
C THR A 163 -13.45 8.40 23.30
N SER A 164 -13.52 7.99 22.03
CA SER A 164 -12.37 7.55 21.23
C SER A 164 -12.14 8.48 20.04
N GLN A 165 -11.10 9.32 20.09
CA GLN A 165 -10.88 10.37 19.07
C GLN A 165 -9.40 10.59 18.75
N TYR A 166 -9.09 10.87 17.47
CA TYR A 166 -7.75 11.30 17.04
C TYR A 166 -6.64 10.29 17.40
N ASN A 167 -6.98 9.01 17.45
CA ASN A 167 -6.00 7.97 17.76
C ASN A 167 -5.16 7.64 16.53
N TYR A 168 -3.92 7.22 16.74
CA TYR A 168 -2.94 7.02 15.69
C TYR A 168 -2.21 5.68 15.92
N LEU A 169 -2.16 4.84 14.89
CA LEU A 169 -1.46 3.57 14.86
C LEU A 169 -0.56 3.56 13.64
N SER A 170 0.75 3.34 13.81
CA SER A 170 1.67 3.38 12.67
C SER A 170 2.92 2.51 12.77
N GLY A 171 3.59 2.25 11.66
CA GLY A 171 4.96 1.73 11.62
C GLY A 171 5.13 0.26 12.01
N PHE A 172 4.12 -0.57 11.70
CA PHE A 172 4.12 -2.00 12.04
C PHE A 172 4.19 -2.90 10.81
N ASN A 173 4.76 -4.09 10.99
CA ASN A 173 4.47 -5.24 10.14
C ASN A 173 3.55 -6.21 10.91
N ILE A 174 2.27 -6.25 10.55
CA ILE A 174 1.24 -7.03 11.22
C ILE A 174 0.98 -8.32 10.44
N VAL A 175 1.30 -9.45 11.06
CA VAL A 175 1.12 -10.78 10.47
C VAL A 175 -0.02 -11.52 11.16
N ASN A 176 -1.01 -11.99 10.40
CA ASN A 176 -2.14 -12.78 10.92
C ASN A 176 -2.84 -12.10 12.12
N ALA A 177 -3.14 -10.82 11.99
CA ALA A 177 -3.87 -10.01 12.97
C ALA A 177 -4.83 -9.04 12.28
N THR A 178 -5.74 -8.46 13.05
CA THR A 178 -6.68 -7.43 12.55
C THR A 178 -6.52 -6.14 13.33
N VAL A 179 -6.48 -5.01 12.63
CA VAL A 179 -6.70 -3.69 13.23
C VAL A 179 -8.19 -3.38 13.16
N ARG A 180 -8.83 -3.18 14.31
CA ARG A 180 -10.26 -2.86 14.43
C ARG A 180 -10.44 -1.44 14.94
N VAL A 181 -11.17 -0.62 14.19
CA VAL A 181 -11.61 0.72 14.60
C VAL A 181 -13.09 0.66 14.91
N GLU A 182 -13.48 0.90 16.17
CA GLU A 182 -14.85 0.74 16.63
C GLU A 182 -15.37 1.95 17.41
N ASN A 183 -16.48 2.52 16.95
CA ASN A 183 -17.09 3.73 17.53
C ASN A 183 -16.03 4.82 17.80
N SER A 184 -15.20 5.13 16.81
CA SER A 184 -14.06 6.04 16.96
C SER A 184 -14.07 7.14 15.90
N PHE A 185 -13.67 8.35 16.26
CA PHE A 185 -13.64 9.49 15.34
C PHE A 185 -12.22 9.89 14.98
N ARG A 186 -11.94 10.07 13.69
CA ARG A 186 -10.63 10.52 13.19
C ARG A 186 -9.45 9.66 13.65
N THR A 187 -9.64 8.34 13.65
CA THR A 187 -8.53 7.41 13.86
C THR A 187 -7.69 7.33 12.59
N THR A 188 -6.37 7.27 12.72
CA THR A 188 -5.46 7.11 11.59
C THR A 188 -4.68 5.80 11.75
N VAL A 189 -4.64 5.01 10.68
CA VAL A 189 -3.84 3.79 10.54
C VAL A 189 -2.88 4.04 9.37
N ALA A 190 -1.60 4.17 9.66
CA ALA A 190 -0.62 4.67 8.70
C ALA A 190 0.67 3.83 8.65
N ASP A 191 1.33 3.71 7.50
CA ASP A 191 2.67 3.09 7.40
C ASP A 191 2.71 1.65 7.94
N ILE A 192 1.70 0.82 7.61
CA ILE A 192 1.59 -0.56 8.08
C ILE A 192 1.64 -1.54 6.91
N VAL A 193 2.44 -2.60 7.08
CA VAL A 193 2.37 -3.80 6.23
C VAL A 193 1.47 -4.82 6.91
N PHE A 194 0.37 -5.21 6.27
CA PHE A 194 -0.51 -6.30 6.70
C PHE A 194 -0.20 -7.55 5.87
N GLU A 195 0.11 -8.66 6.52
CA GLU A 195 0.51 -9.89 5.85
C GLU A 195 -0.30 -11.11 6.33
N ASN A 196 -0.86 -11.86 5.38
CA ASN A 196 -1.59 -13.11 5.63
C ASN A 196 -2.73 -12.94 6.66
N CYS A 197 -3.47 -11.84 6.58
CA CYS A 197 -4.60 -11.58 7.48
C CYS A 197 -5.90 -12.15 6.91
N THR A 198 -6.76 -12.75 7.75
CA THR A 198 -8.14 -13.01 7.36
C THR A 198 -8.86 -11.69 7.08
N THR A 199 -8.72 -10.72 7.99
CA THR A 199 -9.13 -9.33 7.78
C THR A 199 -8.01 -8.44 8.29
N ALA A 200 -7.44 -7.58 7.45
CA ALA A 200 -6.35 -6.71 7.86
C ALA A 200 -6.86 -5.50 8.66
N VAL A 201 -7.81 -4.74 8.10
CA VAL A 201 -8.46 -3.62 8.78
C VAL A 201 -9.98 -3.79 8.75
N GLU A 202 -10.64 -3.66 9.90
CA GLU A 202 -12.11 -3.57 9.97
C GLU A 202 -12.56 -2.30 10.70
N LEU A 203 -13.54 -1.61 10.12
CA LEU A 203 -14.27 -0.54 10.77
C LEU A 203 -15.62 -1.08 11.19
N VAL A 204 -16.00 -0.83 12.45
CA VAL A 204 -17.21 -1.36 13.05
C VAL A 204 -17.98 -0.30 13.81
N ASN A 205 -19.30 -0.32 13.64
CA ASN A 205 -20.23 0.50 14.39
C ASN A 205 -21.08 -0.39 15.27
N SER A 206 -20.90 -0.33 16.59
CA SER A 206 -21.71 -1.13 17.52
C SER A 206 -22.70 -0.31 18.35
N ARG A 207 -22.46 1.00 18.49
CA ARG A 207 -23.32 1.91 19.26
C ARG A 207 -23.52 3.27 18.63
N THR A 208 -22.57 3.74 17.84
CA THR A 208 -22.64 5.03 17.15
C THR A 208 -22.07 4.87 15.74
N TRP A 209 -21.27 5.83 15.28
CA TRP A 209 -20.54 5.82 14.02
C TRP A 209 -19.03 5.72 14.24
N SER A 210 -18.29 5.45 13.16
CA SER A 210 -16.82 5.42 13.11
C SER A 210 -16.35 6.23 11.90
N GLU A 211 -16.32 7.55 12.07
CA GLU A 211 -16.17 8.51 10.96
C GLU A 211 -14.80 9.20 10.96
N GLY A 212 -14.44 9.75 9.81
CA GLY A 212 -13.20 10.50 9.66
C GLY A 212 -11.95 9.63 9.69
N THR A 213 -12.09 8.31 9.58
CA THR A 213 -10.96 7.37 9.69
C THR A 213 -10.06 7.53 8.48
N ARG A 214 -8.74 7.55 8.71
CA ARG A 214 -7.73 7.59 7.66
C ARG A 214 -6.95 6.29 7.65
N ILE A 215 -6.83 5.68 6.48
CA ILE A 215 -5.97 4.53 6.24
C ILE A 215 -5.01 4.94 5.14
N GLU A 216 -3.75 5.17 5.49
CA GLU A 216 -2.77 5.75 4.58
C GLU A 216 -1.45 4.97 4.53
N ASP A 217 -0.78 4.99 3.38
CA ASP A 217 0.57 4.40 3.21
C ASP A 217 0.68 2.93 3.68
N CYS A 218 -0.39 2.15 3.54
CA CYS A 218 -0.45 0.76 3.98
C CYS A 218 -0.26 -0.23 2.81
N HIS A 219 0.36 -1.38 3.08
CA HIS A 219 0.50 -2.48 2.12
C HIS A 219 -0.20 -3.74 2.63
N PHE A 220 -1.19 -4.21 1.89
CA PHE A 220 -1.95 -5.43 2.17
C PHE A 220 -1.44 -6.57 1.29
N LYS A 221 -0.82 -7.59 1.90
CA LYS A 221 -0.22 -8.74 1.23
C LYS A 221 -0.97 -10.01 1.61
N ARG A 222 -1.63 -10.64 0.63
CA ARG A 222 -2.27 -11.95 0.79
C ARG A 222 -3.30 -11.98 1.92
N SER A 223 -3.97 -10.86 2.15
CA SER A 223 -5.09 -10.79 3.07
C SER A 223 -6.35 -11.26 2.35
N VAL A 224 -7.21 -12.03 3.03
CA VAL A 224 -8.52 -12.42 2.47
C VAL A 224 -9.40 -11.18 2.35
N GLU A 225 -9.40 -10.32 3.36
CA GLU A 225 -10.04 -9.01 3.32
C GLU A 225 -9.02 -7.92 3.69
N GLY A 226 -8.80 -6.95 2.81
CA GLY A 226 -7.91 -5.81 3.08
C GLY A 226 -8.54 -4.84 4.07
N ILE A 227 -9.48 -4.01 3.59
CA ILE A 227 -10.24 -3.05 4.41
C ILE A 227 -11.72 -3.41 4.34
N VAL A 228 -12.37 -3.55 5.50
CA VAL A 228 -13.81 -3.85 5.56
C VAL A 228 -14.56 -2.80 6.38
N PHE A 229 -15.60 -2.25 5.78
CA PHE A 229 -16.62 -1.46 6.45
C PHE A 229 -17.78 -2.39 6.80
N ARG A 230 -17.87 -2.77 8.08
CA ARG A 230 -18.82 -3.79 8.53
C ARG A 230 -20.24 -3.26 8.59
N SER A 231 -21.24 -4.13 8.42
CA SER A 231 -22.63 -3.80 8.73
C SER A 231 -22.76 -3.32 10.19
N PRO A 232 -23.66 -2.36 10.49
CA PRO A 232 -23.88 -1.90 11.86
C PRO A 232 -24.32 -3.03 12.80
N GLN A 233 -23.69 -3.14 13.97
CA GLN A 233 -23.87 -4.20 14.96
C GLN A 233 -24.43 -3.65 16.28
N GLY A 234 -25.71 -3.29 16.33
CA GLY A 234 -26.34 -2.92 17.61
C GLY A 234 -27.52 -1.97 17.45
N PRO A 235 -28.26 -1.71 18.54
CA PRO A 235 -29.52 -0.96 18.50
C PRO A 235 -29.36 0.51 18.10
N ASN A 236 -28.17 1.08 18.28
CA ASN A 236 -27.88 2.49 18.01
C ASN A 236 -26.79 2.69 16.93
N ALA A 237 -26.31 1.61 16.33
CA ALA A 237 -25.29 1.68 15.29
C ALA A 237 -25.88 2.27 14.01
N THR A 238 -25.27 3.34 13.49
CA THR A 238 -25.81 4.07 12.33
C THR A 238 -25.37 3.48 10.99
N GLY A 239 -24.29 2.69 10.97
CA GLY A 239 -23.66 2.23 9.72
C GLY A 239 -22.73 3.25 9.09
N SER A 240 -22.65 4.48 9.63
CA SER A 240 -21.85 5.57 9.06
C SER A 240 -20.34 5.39 9.28
N TYR A 241 -19.61 5.48 8.18
CA TYR A 241 -18.16 5.60 8.10
C TYR A 241 -17.76 6.87 7.34
N SER A 242 -18.62 7.91 7.36
CA SER A 242 -18.48 9.10 6.53
C SER A 242 -17.18 9.87 6.72
N SER A 243 -16.84 10.70 5.73
CA SER A 243 -15.66 11.58 5.75
C SER A 243 -14.33 10.84 5.97
N SER A 244 -14.29 9.55 5.64
CA SER A 244 -13.12 8.70 5.80
C SER A 244 -12.27 8.71 4.52
N GLU A 245 -11.00 8.32 4.65
CA GLU A 245 -10.03 8.39 3.56
C GLU A 245 -9.20 7.11 3.50
N ILE A 246 -9.06 6.56 2.30
CA ILE A 246 -8.10 5.51 1.97
C ILE A 246 -7.11 6.10 0.97
N ASN A 247 -5.83 6.22 1.34
CA ASN A 247 -4.85 6.98 0.57
C ASN A 247 -3.53 6.20 0.41
N ARG A 248 -2.88 6.25 -0.75
CA ARG A 248 -1.55 5.63 -1.01
C ARG A 248 -1.44 4.17 -0.53
N CYS A 249 -2.53 3.40 -0.66
CA CYS A 249 -2.59 2.01 -0.22
C CYS A 249 -2.34 1.04 -1.38
N PHE A 250 -1.64 -0.07 -1.08
CA PHE A 250 -1.30 -1.10 -2.06
C PHE A 250 -1.90 -2.45 -1.64
N PHE A 251 -2.58 -3.13 -2.55
CA PHE A 251 -3.22 -4.42 -2.28
C PHE A 251 -2.70 -5.49 -3.24
N ASN A 252 -2.19 -6.60 -2.70
CA ASN A 252 -1.76 -7.77 -3.46
C ASN A 252 -2.68 -8.94 -3.10
N LEU A 253 -3.65 -9.24 -3.97
CA LEU A 253 -4.73 -10.19 -3.71
C LEU A 253 -4.32 -11.65 -4.02
N ASP A 254 -4.78 -12.57 -3.15
CA ASP A 254 -4.72 -14.03 -3.31
C ASP A 254 -6.11 -14.57 -3.71
N ASP A 255 -6.28 -15.86 -3.97
CA ASP A 255 -7.60 -16.44 -4.31
C ASP A 255 -8.66 -16.18 -3.23
N ASN A 256 -9.89 -15.87 -3.66
CA ASN A 256 -11.04 -15.58 -2.79
C ASN A 256 -10.84 -14.37 -1.87
N SER A 257 -10.12 -13.35 -2.34
CA SER A 257 -9.84 -12.15 -1.55
C SER A 257 -10.49 -10.88 -2.11
N VAL A 258 -10.67 -9.90 -1.22
CA VAL A 258 -11.24 -8.60 -1.51
C VAL A 258 -10.35 -7.51 -0.93
N ALA A 259 -9.94 -6.54 -1.75
CA ALA A 259 -9.12 -5.42 -1.29
C ALA A 259 -9.91 -4.49 -0.37
N ILE A 260 -11.06 -3.99 -0.84
CA ILE A 260 -11.95 -3.11 -0.08
C ILE A 260 -13.38 -3.67 -0.14
N ARG A 261 -14.00 -3.87 1.01
CA ARG A 261 -15.39 -4.35 1.12
C ARG A 261 -16.25 -3.34 1.89
N VAL A 262 -17.39 -2.99 1.31
CA VAL A 262 -18.47 -2.23 1.97
C VAL A 262 -19.67 -3.16 2.12
N GLU A 263 -19.91 -3.66 3.33
CA GLU A 263 -20.99 -4.61 3.60
C GLU A 263 -22.39 -3.96 3.48
N GLU A 264 -23.44 -4.78 3.48
CA GLU A 264 -24.82 -4.30 3.48
C GLU A 264 -25.07 -3.34 4.67
N ALA A 265 -25.80 -2.26 4.44
CA ALA A 265 -26.09 -1.21 5.44
C ALA A 265 -24.85 -0.47 6.02
N ALA A 266 -23.64 -0.71 5.50
CA ALA A 266 -22.49 0.16 5.76
C ALA A 266 -22.52 1.37 4.82
N GLU A 267 -22.21 2.56 5.35
CA GLU A 267 -22.23 3.83 4.62
C GLU A 267 -20.82 4.46 4.63
N PHE A 268 -20.00 4.12 3.64
CA PHE A 268 -18.72 4.79 3.39
C PHE A 268 -18.96 5.99 2.48
N SER A 269 -19.63 7.02 3.01
CA SER A 269 -20.14 8.19 2.29
C SER A 269 -19.30 9.45 2.49
N ASP A 270 -19.43 10.44 1.61
CA ASP A 270 -18.65 11.70 1.66
C ASP A 270 -17.14 11.45 1.87
N SER A 271 -16.64 10.34 1.31
CA SER A 271 -15.31 9.78 1.60
C SER A 271 -14.41 9.82 0.36
N GLN A 272 -13.15 9.41 0.51
CA GLN A 272 -12.19 9.44 -0.59
C GLN A 272 -11.36 8.14 -0.65
N ILE A 273 -11.12 7.66 -1.87
CA ILE A 273 -10.15 6.62 -2.20
C ILE A 273 -9.17 7.20 -3.21
N GLN A 274 -7.92 7.41 -2.81
CA GLN A 274 -6.93 8.16 -3.58
C GLN A 274 -5.60 7.45 -3.67
N ASP A 275 -4.98 7.50 -4.85
CA ASP A 275 -3.64 6.95 -5.10
C ASP A 275 -3.50 5.47 -4.66
N VAL A 276 -4.59 4.71 -4.80
CA VAL A 276 -4.65 3.30 -4.42
C VAL A 276 -4.29 2.41 -5.60
N ARG A 277 -3.54 1.35 -5.35
CA ARG A 277 -3.22 0.33 -6.36
C ARG A 277 -3.63 -1.05 -5.89
N VAL A 278 -4.38 -1.75 -6.72
CA VAL A 278 -4.88 -3.10 -6.47
C VAL A 278 -4.36 -4.05 -7.54
N TRP A 279 -3.59 -5.05 -7.11
CA TRP A 279 -3.06 -6.12 -7.95
C TRP A 279 -3.87 -7.40 -7.77
N ILE A 280 -4.37 -7.88 -8.91
CA ILE A 280 -5.25 -9.04 -9.05
C ILE A 280 -4.60 -10.01 -10.04
N GLY A 281 -4.80 -11.31 -9.88
CA GLY A 281 -4.30 -12.30 -10.85
C GLY A 281 -2.83 -12.70 -10.68
N GLU A 282 -2.09 -12.07 -9.75
CA GLU A 282 -0.66 -12.32 -9.50
C GLU A 282 -0.45 -13.61 -8.68
N PHE A 283 -1.10 -13.71 -7.52
CA PHE A 283 -0.95 -14.82 -6.56
C PHE A 283 -2.16 -15.77 -6.52
N GLY A 284 -2.98 -15.74 -7.55
CA GLY A 284 -4.23 -16.49 -7.63
C GLY A 284 -5.00 -16.03 -8.85
N ARG A 285 -5.99 -16.78 -9.30
CA ARG A 285 -6.79 -16.43 -10.49
C ARG A 285 -8.27 -16.73 -10.27
N LYS A 286 -8.73 -16.74 -9.02
CA LYS A 286 -10.11 -17.08 -8.67
C LYS A 286 -10.68 -16.14 -7.60
N ASN A 287 -11.88 -15.63 -7.87
CA ASN A 287 -12.75 -14.87 -6.98
C ASN A 287 -12.01 -13.71 -6.29
N GLN A 288 -11.37 -12.86 -7.08
CA GLN A 288 -10.63 -11.71 -6.57
C GLN A 288 -11.36 -10.42 -6.95
N THR A 289 -11.62 -9.58 -5.95
CA THR A 289 -12.35 -8.33 -6.15
C THR A 289 -11.57 -7.15 -5.59
N GLY A 290 -11.38 -6.11 -6.39
CA GLY A 290 -10.74 -4.88 -5.90
C GLY A 290 -11.61 -4.13 -4.90
N LEU A 291 -12.82 -3.77 -5.33
CA LEU A 291 -13.85 -3.15 -4.49
C LEU A 291 -15.14 -3.96 -4.56
N GLU A 292 -15.57 -4.52 -3.44
CA GLU A 292 -16.87 -5.19 -3.30
C GLU A 292 -17.86 -4.28 -2.55
N LEU A 293 -18.91 -3.88 -3.24
CA LEU A 293 -19.89 -2.92 -2.74
C LEU A 293 -21.27 -3.58 -2.55
N ASN A 294 -21.67 -3.76 -1.30
CA ASN A 294 -23.02 -4.17 -0.90
C ASN A 294 -23.76 -3.09 -0.08
N GLY A 295 -23.07 -2.07 0.43
CA GLY A 295 -23.65 -0.93 1.16
C GLY A 295 -23.80 0.34 0.31
N SER A 296 -23.45 1.48 0.88
CA SER A 296 -23.46 2.79 0.20
C SER A 296 -22.07 3.42 0.16
N MET A 297 -21.75 4.01 -0.99
CA MET A 297 -20.62 4.91 -1.20
C MET A 297 -21.08 6.28 -1.70
N TYR A 298 -22.23 6.77 -1.19
CA TYR A 298 -22.81 8.04 -1.59
C TYR A 298 -21.82 9.20 -1.43
N LYS A 299 -21.60 9.97 -2.50
CA LYS A 299 -20.64 11.09 -2.58
C LYS A 299 -19.18 10.72 -2.29
N THR A 300 -18.82 9.44 -2.42
CA THR A 300 -17.44 9.02 -2.25
C THR A 300 -16.68 9.12 -3.56
N LEU A 301 -15.56 9.84 -3.56
CA LEU A 301 -14.71 10.03 -4.74
C LEU A 301 -13.61 8.97 -4.79
N MET A 302 -13.45 8.35 -5.95
CA MET A 302 -12.32 7.51 -6.29
C MET A 302 -11.46 8.24 -7.32
N SER A 303 -10.17 8.47 -7.05
CA SER A 303 -9.28 9.18 -8.00
C SER A 303 -7.87 8.59 -7.96
N ASN A 304 -7.20 8.55 -9.11
CA ASN A 304 -5.87 7.93 -9.25
C ASN A 304 -5.80 6.47 -8.74
N VAL A 305 -6.90 5.72 -8.87
CA VAL A 305 -6.95 4.31 -8.44
C VAL A 305 -6.60 3.39 -9.61
N VAL A 306 -5.62 2.51 -9.43
CA VAL A 306 -5.23 1.55 -10.47
C VAL A 306 -5.64 0.15 -10.05
N PHE A 307 -6.54 -0.45 -10.81
CA PHE A 307 -6.81 -1.88 -10.76
C PHE A 307 -5.99 -2.55 -11.87
N GLU A 308 -5.14 -3.50 -11.53
CA GLU A 308 -4.25 -4.17 -12.48
C GLU A 308 -4.39 -5.69 -12.34
N SER A 309 -4.80 -6.33 -13.44
CA SER A 309 -4.93 -7.78 -13.53
C SER A 309 -3.75 -8.38 -14.28
N PHE A 310 -3.06 -9.32 -13.63
CA PHE A 310 -1.97 -10.09 -14.21
C PHE A 310 -2.43 -11.45 -14.77
N ALA A 311 -3.74 -11.70 -14.80
CA ALA A 311 -4.28 -12.93 -15.39
C ALA A 311 -4.15 -12.88 -16.93
N PRO A 312 -3.49 -13.88 -17.57
CA PRO A 312 -3.31 -13.87 -19.03
C PRO A 312 -4.64 -14.06 -19.76
N LEU A 313 -5.55 -14.88 -19.21
CA LEU A 313 -6.92 -15.07 -19.68
C LEU A 313 -7.81 -15.36 -18.44
N PRO A 314 -8.70 -14.44 -18.02
CA PRO A 314 -9.68 -14.74 -16.99
C PRO A 314 -10.65 -15.78 -17.53
N LEU A 315 -10.79 -16.91 -16.84
CA LEU A 315 -11.85 -17.87 -17.15
C LEU A 315 -13.21 -17.20 -16.88
N GLU A 316 -14.26 -17.59 -17.60
CA GLU A 316 -15.62 -17.03 -17.44
C GLU A 316 -16.12 -17.12 -15.99
N ASN A 317 -15.65 -18.12 -15.24
CA ASN A 317 -15.96 -18.35 -13.82
C ASN A 317 -14.80 -18.01 -12.87
N SER A 318 -13.79 -17.27 -13.34
CA SER A 318 -12.67 -16.85 -12.49
C SER A 318 -13.05 -15.74 -11.53
N GLY A 319 -14.10 -14.97 -11.78
CA GLY A 319 -14.57 -13.94 -10.85
C GLY A 319 -13.50 -12.89 -10.53
N LEU A 320 -12.77 -12.42 -11.55
CA LEU A 320 -11.78 -11.35 -11.39
C LEU A 320 -12.45 -10.00 -11.71
N PHE A 321 -12.76 -9.25 -10.67
CA PHE A 321 -13.50 -7.99 -10.77
C PHE A 321 -12.68 -6.84 -10.19
N ALA A 322 -12.54 -5.73 -10.92
CA ALA A 322 -11.98 -4.53 -10.30
C ALA A 322 -13.00 -3.92 -9.32
N ILE A 323 -14.26 -3.83 -9.72
CA ILE A 323 -15.39 -3.44 -8.85
C ILE A 323 -16.52 -4.46 -9.02
N ALA A 324 -17.09 -4.94 -7.92
CA ALA A 324 -18.30 -5.76 -7.92
C ALA A 324 -19.41 -5.06 -7.13
N ILE A 325 -20.55 -4.84 -7.79
CA ILE A 325 -21.70 -4.15 -7.20
C ILE A 325 -22.79 -5.18 -6.88
N GLY A 326 -23.06 -5.33 -5.59
CA GLY A 326 -24.05 -6.26 -5.07
C GLY A 326 -25.48 -5.73 -5.12
N LYS A 327 -26.43 -6.63 -4.87
CA LYS A 327 -27.87 -6.34 -4.95
C LYS A 327 -28.31 -5.25 -3.96
N ALA A 328 -27.76 -5.32 -2.74
CA ALA A 328 -28.06 -4.41 -1.64
C ALA A 328 -27.41 -3.03 -1.81
N ALA A 329 -26.49 -2.87 -2.77
CA ALA A 329 -25.82 -1.60 -2.99
C ALA A 329 -26.81 -0.48 -3.29
N GLN A 330 -26.71 0.63 -2.56
CA GLN A 330 -27.60 1.78 -2.74
C GLN A 330 -26.99 2.79 -3.72
N GLU A 331 -25.77 3.26 -3.43
CA GLU A 331 -25.02 4.19 -4.27
C GLU A 331 -23.58 3.71 -4.49
N SER A 332 -23.11 3.83 -5.72
CA SER A 332 -21.72 3.57 -6.11
C SER A 332 -20.82 4.79 -5.88
N PRO A 333 -19.48 4.59 -5.83
CA PRO A 333 -18.56 5.71 -5.79
C PRO A 333 -18.57 6.51 -7.09
N ILE A 334 -18.16 7.77 -7.00
CA ILE A 334 -17.86 8.63 -8.14
C ILE A 334 -16.44 8.27 -8.63
N ILE A 335 -16.35 7.74 -9.84
CA ILE A 335 -15.10 7.44 -10.54
C ILE A 335 -14.55 8.75 -11.14
N GLY A 336 -13.62 9.36 -10.42
CA GLY A 336 -12.90 10.55 -10.87
C GLY A 336 -11.71 10.22 -11.77
N GLY A 337 -10.98 11.27 -12.15
CA GLY A 337 -9.82 11.15 -13.03
C GLY A 337 -8.73 10.23 -12.48
N GLY A 338 -8.04 9.56 -13.40
CA GLY A 338 -6.89 8.70 -13.09
C GLY A 338 -7.27 7.31 -12.59
N VAL A 339 -8.55 6.93 -12.61
CA VAL A 339 -8.95 5.55 -12.36
C VAL A 339 -8.65 4.70 -13.60
N ASN A 340 -7.84 3.66 -13.44
CA ASN A 340 -7.33 2.83 -14.55
C ASN A 340 -7.65 1.35 -14.32
N PHE A 341 -8.03 0.67 -15.40
CA PHE A 341 -8.24 -0.79 -15.42
C PHE A 341 -7.25 -1.42 -16.40
N LEU A 342 -6.19 -2.04 -15.87
CA LEU A 342 -5.10 -2.63 -16.64
C LEU A 342 -5.23 -4.15 -16.68
N GLY A 343 -4.82 -4.77 -17.80
CA GLY A 343 -4.84 -6.23 -17.96
C GLY A 343 -6.21 -6.81 -18.32
N ASN A 344 -6.34 -8.14 -18.20
CA ASN A 344 -7.53 -8.88 -18.62
C ASN A 344 -8.46 -9.17 -17.44
N TRP A 345 -9.76 -8.89 -17.61
CA TRP A 345 -10.77 -8.95 -16.53
C TRP A 345 -11.93 -9.88 -16.89
N THR A 346 -12.55 -10.52 -15.90
CA THR A 346 -13.90 -11.09 -16.09
C THR A 346 -14.87 -9.94 -16.34
N ALA A 347 -14.81 -8.91 -15.50
CA ALA A 347 -15.41 -7.60 -15.75
C ALA A 347 -14.61 -6.53 -15.01
N ARG A 348 -14.50 -5.33 -15.60
CA ARG A 348 -13.91 -4.18 -14.89
C ARG A 348 -14.87 -3.72 -13.79
N VAL A 349 -16.15 -3.58 -14.15
CA VAL A 349 -17.22 -3.37 -13.17
C VAL A 349 -18.31 -4.42 -13.38
N TYR A 350 -18.45 -5.34 -12.43
CA TYR A 350 -19.53 -6.33 -12.41
C TYR A 350 -20.77 -5.72 -11.76
N ASN A 351 -21.78 -5.40 -12.58
CA ASN A 351 -23.00 -4.71 -12.14
C ASN A 351 -24.28 -5.34 -12.73
N PRO A 352 -24.61 -6.60 -12.38
CA PRO A 352 -25.77 -7.31 -12.93
C PRO A 352 -27.13 -6.73 -12.49
N TYR A 353 -27.13 -5.78 -11.56
CA TYR A 353 -28.33 -5.18 -10.97
C TYR A 353 -28.63 -3.78 -11.52
N ASN A 354 -27.92 -3.34 -12.56
CA ASN A 354 -28.12 -2.04 -13.22
C ASN A 354 -28.06 -0.85 -12.25
N LYS A 355 -27.16 -0.90 -11.27
CA LYS A 355 -26.92 0.23 -10.36
C LYS A 355 -26.23 1.36 -11.11
N TRP A 356 -26.44 2.59 -10.66
CA TRP A 356 -25.84 3.75 -11.28
C TRP A 356 -24.32 3.73 -11.04
N ILE A 357 -23.54 4.19 -12.02
CA ILE A 357 -22.09 4.42 -11.89
C ILE A 357 -21.84 5.88 -12.26
N TYR A 358 -21.20 6.63 -11.37
CA TYR A 358 -20.95 8.05 -11.54
C TYR A 358 -19.49 8.29 -11.94
N GLY A 359 -19.20 9.31 -12.76
CA GLY A 359 -17.82 9.72 -13.01
C GLY A 359 -17.65 11.22 -13.33
N PHE A 360 -16.44 11.75 -13.09
CA PHE A 360 -16.07 13.16 -13.34
C PHE A 360 -14.81 13.28 -14.22
N GLY A 361 -14.88 14.06 -15.32
CA GLY A 361 -14.00 13.85 -16.47
C GLY A 361 -13.46 15.08 -17.22
N SER A 362 -12.42 14.85 -18.03
CA SER A 362 -11.79 15.79 -18.96
C SER A 362 -12.42 15.75 -20.35
N ALA A 363 -12.36 16.84 -21.13
CA ALA A 363 -12.80 16.80 -22.51
C ALA A 363 -11.82 16.02 -23.42
N PHE A 364 -12.33 15.26 -24.39
CA PHE A 364 -11.55 14.60 -25.43
C PHE A 364 -12.10 14.89 -26.84
N LYS A 365 -11.25 14.75 -27.85
CA LYS A 365 -11.60 14.88 -29.27
C LYS A 365 -10.71 13.95 -30.10
N GLN A 366 -11.32 13.16 -30.98
CA GLN A 366 -10.65 12.34 -31.99
C GLN A 366 -11.34 12.60 -33.34
N GLU A 367 -10.57 12.86 -34.39
CA GLU A 367 -11.09 13.23 -35.71
C GLU A 367 -10.53 12.33 -36.79
N ASN A 368 -11.29 12.18 -37.88
CA ASN A 368 -10.95 11.44 -39.08
C ASN A 368 -10.59 9.98 -38.80
N ILE A 369 -11.28 9.35 -37.85
CA ILE A 369 -11.05 7.95 -37.50
C ILE A 369 -11.59 7.11 -38.65
N PRO A 370 -10.76 6.33 -39.36
CA PRO A 370 -11.23 5.54 -40.50
C PRO A 370 -12.14 4.41 -40.03
N VAL A 371 -13.31 4.28 -40.66
CA VAL A 371 -14.22 3.14 -40.48
C VAL A 371 -14.12 2.25 -41.72
N PRO A 372 -13.48 1.07 -41.62
CA PRO A 372 -13.30 0.18 -42.77
C PRO A 372 -14.63 -0.16 -43.45
N LEU A 373 -14.71 0.16 -44.75
CA LEU A 373 -15.91 -0.07 -45.54
C LEU A 373 -15.88 -1.47 -46.16
N GLY A 374 -16.81 -2.34 -45.75
CA GLY A 374 -17.00 -3.64 -46.37
C GLY A 374 -17.78 -3.57 -47.67
N LEU A 375 -17.60 -4.56 -48.54
CA LEU A 375 -18.16 -4.60 -49.90
C LEU A 375 -19.30 -5.61 -50.02
N SER A 376 -20.10 -5.49 -51.08
CA SER A 376 -21.18 -6.44 -51.41
C SER A 376 -22.11 -6.73 -50.24
N SER A 377 -22.52 -5.67 -49.55
CA SER A 377 -23.42 -5.68 -48.39
C SER A 377 -22.87 -6.41 -47.15
N GLN A 378 -21.56 -6.67 -47.09
CA GLN A 378 -20.88 -7.17 -45.90
C GLN A 378 -20.23 -6.02 -45.14
N TYR A 379 -20.27 -6.05 -43.80
CA TYR A 379 -19.56 -5.06 -42.97
C TYR A 379 -18.05 -5.28 -43.03
N GLY A 380 -17.30 -4.18 -43.02
CA GLY A 380 -15.85 -4.19 -42.91
C GLY A 380 -15.37 -4.52 -41.50
N ALA A 381 -14.06 -4.38 -41.28
CA ALA A 381 -13.51 -4.53 -39.94
C ALA A 381 -14.03 -3.43 -39.00
N ARG A 382 -14.21 -3.79 -37.73
CA ARG A 382 -14.68 -2.91 -36.67
C ARG A 382 -13.63 -1.82 -36.36
N ALA A 383 -14.06 -0.56 -36.35
CA ALA A 383 -13.31 0.54 -35.76
C ALA A 383 -13.66 0.66 -34.27
N VAL A 384 -12.63 0.86 -33.43
CA VAL A 384 -12.77 0.97 -31.97
C VAL A 384 -12.18 2.29 -31.53
N ILE A 385 -12.98 3.10 -30.85
CA ILE A 385 -12.62 4.43 -30.37
C ILE A 385 -12.73 4.40 -28.86
N ASN A 386 -11.61 4.57 -28.18
CA ASN A 386 -11.57 4.64 -26.73
C ASN A 386 -10.62 5.75 -26.27
N THR A 387 -10.77 6.14 -25.01
CA THR A 387 -9.94 7.15 -24.33
C THR A 387 -8.93 6.49 -23.40
N TYR A 388 -8.47 5.29 -23.74
CA TYR A 388 -7.63 4.48 -22.86
C TYR A 388 -6.48 5.31 -22.25
N PRO A 389 -6.30 5.29 -20.92
CA PRO A 389 -6.93 4.38 -19.95
C PRO A 389 -8.26 4.87 -19.33
N ALA A 390 -8.76 6.03 -19.73
CA ALA A 390 -10.00 6.63 -19.24
C ALA A 390 -11.25 6.04 -19.92
N THR A 391 -12.39 6.22 -19.25
CA THR A 391 -13.72 5.83 -19.73
C THR A 391 -14.47 7.01 -20.32
N LEU A 392 -15.46 6.78 -21.19
CA LEU A 392 -16.26 7.83 -21.84
C LEU A 392 -17.52 8.11 -20.99
N SER A 393 -17.69 9.36 -20.53
CA SER A 393 -18.86 9.79 -19.75
C SER A 393 -19.94 10.49 -20.59
N SER A 394 -19.53 11.21 -21.64
CA SER A 394 -20.43 11.75 -22.66
C SER A 394 -19.69 11.84 -23.98
N PHE A 395 -20.41 11.74 -25.09
CA PHE A 395 -19.82 11.98 -26.40
C PHE A 395 -20.84 12.47 -27.42
N LYS A 396 -20.32 12.99 -28.53
CA LYS A 396 -21.02 13.27 -29.77
C LYS A 396 -20.20 12.70 -30.92
N ALA A 397 -20.88 12.04 -31.83
CA ALA A 397 -20.28 11.37 -32.98
C ALA A 397 -20.77 12.02 -34.28
N ARG A 398 -19.84 12.31 -35.19
CA ARG A 398 -20.12 12.74 -36.56
C ARG A 398 -19.60 11.71 -37.53
N LEU A 399 -20.49 11.21 -38.38
CA LEU A 399 -20.13 10.36 -39.49
C LEU A 399 -19.87 11.22 -40.71
N THR A 400 -18.80 10.93 -41.43
CA THR A 400 -18.53 11.52 -42.73
C THR A 400 -18.36 10.40 -43.74
N VAL A 401 -19.20 10.42 -44.77
CA VAL A 401 -19.08 9.53 -45.93
C VAL A 401 -18.71 10.42 -47.11
N ASP A 402 -17.59 10.13 -47.74
CA ASP A 402 -17.10 10.93 -48.86
C ASP A 402 -16.49 10.07 -49.96
N GLY A 403 -16.46 10.58 -51.19
CA GLY A 403 -15.97 9.88 -52.38
C GLY A 403 -17.01 9.81 -53.50
N ARG A 404 -16.71 9.02 -54.52
CA ARG A 404 -17.58 8.86 -55.70
C ARG A 404 -18.45 7.61 -55.55
N PHE A 405 -19.75 7.83 -55.40
CA PHE A 405 -20.76 6.77 -55.40
C PHE A 405 -21.02 6.28 -56.83
N LYS A 406 -21.22 4.97 -56.97
CA LYS A 406 -21.77 4.35 -58.19
C LYS A 406 -23.29 4.50 -58.25
N ASP A 407 -23.86 4.25 -59.43
CA ASP A 407 -25.31 4.25 -59.62
C ASP A 407 -25.99 3.28 -58.65
N ASN A 408 -26.91 3.81 -57.84
CA ASN A 408 -27.66 3.09 -56.79
C ASN A 408 -26.78 2.47 -55.69
N GLU A 409 -25.54 2.92 -55.53
CA GLU A 409 -24.71 2.54 -54.40
C GLU A 409 -25.29 3.13 -53.11
N THR A 410 -25.35 2.31 -52.06
CA THR A 410 -25.71 2.76 -50.72
C THR A 410 -24.67 2.30 -49.73
N VAL A 411 -24.33 3.20 -48.80
CA VAL A 411 -23.40 2.96 -47.71
C VAL A 411 -24.19 2.96 -46.41
N THR A 412 -24.07 1.90 -45.62
CA THR A 412 -24.68 1.81 -44.29
C THR A 412 -23.59 1.81 -43.24
N VAL A 413 -23.68 2.73 -42.29
CA VAL A 413 -22.77 2.84 -41.15
C VAL A 413 -23.52 2.52 -39.86
N LYS A 414 -22.96 1.64 -39.05
CA LYS A 414 -23.42 1.31 -37.70
C LYS A 414 -22.51 1.97 -36.68
N VAL A 415 -23.11 2.56 -35.65
CA VAL A 415 -22.42 3.05 -34.46
C VAL A 415 -23.12 2.51 -33.22
N TRP A 416 -22.35 2.00 -32.26
CA TRP A 416 -22.86 1.51 -30.97
C TRP A 416 -21.77 1.61 -29.90
N LEU A 417 -22.10 1.18 -28.69
CA LEU A 417 -21.23 1.33 -27.52
C LEU A 417 -20.86 -0.03 -26.95
N GLU A 418 -19.60 -0.16 -26.58
CA GLU A 418 -19.14 -1.16 -25.60
C GLU A 418 -19.17 -0.49 -24.23
N LEU A 419 -19.84 -1.11 -23.27
CA LEU A 419 -19.98 -0.62 -21.90
C LEU A 419 -18.91 -1.23 -20.99
N LEU A 420 -18.69 -0.63 -19.81
CA LEU A 420 -17.64 -1.05 -18.87
C LEU A 420 -17.79 -2.48 -18.31
N ASP A 421 -19.00 -3.03 -18.39
CA ASP A 421 -19.33 -4.42 -18.06
C ASP A 421 -19.15 -5.41 -19.23
N ASN A 422 -18.51 -4.96 -20.32
CA ASN A 422 -18.30 -5.67 -21.58
C ASN A 422 -19.59 -5.97 -22.39
N THR A 423 -20.72 -5.32 -22.09
CA THR A 423 -21.93 -5.44 -22.91
C THR A 423 -21.91 -4.47 -24.09
N GLU A 424 -22.51 -4.87 -25.21
CA GLU A 424 -22.67 -4.00 -26.40
C GLU A 424 -24.12 -3.48 -26.48
N THR A 425 -24.29 -2.19 -26.81
CA THR A 425 -25.62 -1.57 -26.96
C THR A 425 -26.21 -1.79 -28.36
N SER A 426 -27.51 -1.51 -28.51
CA SER A 426 -28.17 -1.58 -29.82
C SER A 426 -27.60 -0.53 -30.78
N PRO A 427 -27.29 -0.89 -32.05
CA PRO A 427 -26.67 0.03 -32.98
C PRO A 427 -27.64 1.06 -33.54
N VAL A 428 -27.12 2.25 -33.80
CA VAL A 428 -27.71 3.25 -34.68
C VAL A 428 -27.17 3.03 -36.08
N GLU A 429 -28.07 2.86 -37.04
CA GLU A 429 -27.75 2.72 -38.46
C GLU A 429 -28.05 4.01 -39.22
N LYS A 430 -27.08 4.50 -40.00
CA LYS A 430 -27.24 5.59 -40.96
C LYS A 430 -27.00 5.07 -42.37
N VAL A 431 -27.81 5.53 -43.32
CA VAL A 431 -27.73 5.13 -44.73
C VAL A 431 -27.44 6.36 -45.58
N PHE A 432 -26.43 6.25 -46.44
CA PHE A 432 -25.96 7.30 -47.33
C PHE A 432 -26.02 6.84 -48.78
N ASN A 433 -26.43 7.73 -49.67
CA ASN A 433 -26.47 7.53 -51.12
C ASN A 433 -25.71 8.63 -51.89
N ALA A 434 -25.01 9.51 -51.16
CA ALA A 434 -24.13 10.56 -51.66
C ALA A 434 -23.14 10.95 -50.55
N SER A 435 -22.11 11.74 -50.88
CA SER A 435 -21.22 12.32 -49.88
C SER A 435 -22.01 13.18 -48.91
N ALA A 436 -21.85 12.93 -47.61
CA ALA A 436 -22.52 13.68 -46.55
C ALA A 436 -21.72 13.61 -45.24
N SER A 437 -22.00 14.55 -44.36
CA SER A 437 -21.49 14.56 -42.99
C SER A 437 -22.65 14.83 -42.03
N GLU A 438 -22.90 13.91 -41.11
CA GLU A 438 -24.04 13.95 -40.21
C GLU A 438 -23.63 13.67 -38.77
N TRP A 439 -24.11 14.50 -37.84
CA TRP A 439 -24.04 14.20 -36.42
C TRP A 439 -25.12 13.19 -36.04
N LEU A 440 -24.81 12.29 -35.11
CA LEU A 440 -25.84 11.54 -34.42
C LEU A 440 -26.74 12.51 -33.64
N THR A 441 -28.03 12.37 -33.84
CA THR A 441 -29.06 13.15 -33.16
C THR A 441 -29.13 12.82 -31.67
N ASP A 442 -29.73 13.69 -30.86
CA ASP A 442 -29.92 13.42 -29.44
C ASP A 442 -30.74 12.14 -29.21
N ASP A 443 -31.80 11.92 -29.99
CA ASP A 443 -32.63 10.71 -29.91
C ASP A 443 -31.84 9.43 -30.23
N GLU A 444 -30.96 9.47 -31.24
CA GLU A 444 -30.08 8.35 -31.58
C GLU A 444 -29.07 8.08 -30.46
N MET A 445 -28.47 9.13 -29.90
CA MET A 445 -27.56 9.02 -28.76
C MET A 445 -28.25 8.41 -27.53
N VAL A 446 -29.47 8.83 -27.21
CA VAL A 446 -30.25 8.30 -26.09
C VAL A 446 -30.60 6.82 -26.30
N ARG A 447 -30.93 6.40 -27.53
CA ARG A 447 -31.21 4.99 -27.83
C ARG A 447 -29.99 4.08 -27.64
N MET A 448 -28.78 4.59 -27.89
CA MET A 448 -27.54 3.85 -27.65
C MET A 448 -27.18 3.77 -26.17
N LEU A 449 -27.80 4.57 -25.30
CA LEU A 449 -27.55 4.62 -23.85
C LEU A 449 -28.75 4.03 -23.07
N PRO A 450 -29.07 2.73 -23.20
CA PRO A 450 -30.24 2.14 -22.55
C PRO A 450 -30.16 2.12 -21.01
N ALA A 451 -28.97 2.36 -20.45
CA ALA A 451 -28.71 2.49 -19.02
C ALA A 451 -27.60 3.52 -18.76
N GLN A 452 -27.46 3.99 -17.51
CA GLN A 452 -26.38 4.88 -17.05
C GLN A 452 -25.05 4.14 -16.80
N ASN A 453 -24.70 3.24 -17.70
CA ASN A 453 -23.40 2.60 -17.66
C ASN A 453 -22.35 3.52 -18.29
N MET A 454 -21.10 3.40 -17.86
CA MET A 454 -19.99 4.14 -18.45
C MET A 454 -19.61 3.50 -19.78
N VAL A 455 -19.36 4.33 -20.79
CA VAL A 455 -18.98 3.87 -22.11
C VAL A 455 -17.50 3.51 -22.08
N TRP A 456 -17.14 2.29 -22.44
CA TRP A 456 -15.75 1.86 -22.58
C TRP A 456 -15.19 2.25 -23.95
N ALA A 457 -15.94 1.96 -25.01
CA ALA A 457 -15.55 2.29 -26.37
C ALA A 457 -16.77 2.63 -27.23
N ILE A 458 -16.55 3.48 -28.23
CA ILE A 458 -17.46 3.69 -29.35
C ILE A 458 -17.02 2.77 -30.48
N LEU A 459 -17.95 1.95 -30.96
CA LEU A 459 -17.72 0.96 -32.00
C LEU A 459 -18.40 1.43 -33.29
N ALA A 460 -17.73 1.23 -34.42
CA ALA A 460 -18.31 1.52 -35.72
C ALA A 460 -17.93 0.49 -36.79
N GLU A 461 -18.88 0.20 -37.67
CA GLU A 461 -18.71 -0.67 -38.85
C GLU A 461 -19.46 -0.06 -40.04
N ALA A 462 -18.91 -0.23 -41.24
CA ALA A 462 -19.56 0.25 -42.46
C ALA A 462 -19.63 -0.84 -43.54
N LYS A 463 -20.66 -0.79 -44.38
CA LYS A 463 -20.82 -1.62 -45.58
C LYS A 463 -21.32 -0.79 -46.77
N THR A 464 -20.97 -1.20 -47.98
CA THR A 464 -21.58 -0.70 -49.23
C THR A 464 -22.27 -1.84 -49.99
N THR A 465 -23.34 -1.54 -50.73
CA THR A 465 -23.96 -2.49 -51.66
C THR A 465 -23.09 -2.79 -52.88
N ALA A 466 -22.11 -1.93 -53.20
CA ALA A 466 -21.22 -2.10 -54.34
C ALA A 466 -20.16 -3.20 -54.10
N SER A 467 -19.77 -3.90 -55.17
CA SER A 467 -18.67 -4.89 -55.14
C SER A 467 -17.26 -4.27 -55.18
N ALA A 468 -17.18 -2.97 -55.43
CA ALA A 468 -15.98 -2.12 -55.30
C ALA A 468 -16.45 -0.67 -55.17
N THR A 469 -15.72 0.18 -54.47
CA THR A 469 -16.12 1.56 -54.21
C THR A 469 -14.91 2.48 -54.03
N GLU A 470 -15.09 3.76 -54.34
CA GLU A 470 -14.14 4.84 -54.01
C GLU A 470 -14.61 5.64 -52.79
N VAL A 471 -15.69 5.19 -52.14
CA VAL A 471 -16.24 5.82 -50.95
C VAL A 471 -15.42 5.46 -49.71
N ASN A 472 -15.17 6.46 -48.87
CA ASN A 472 -14.53 6.32 -47.58
C ASN A 472 -15.50 6.75 -46.47
N VAL A 473 -15.36 6.12 -45.31
CA VAL A 473 -16.13 6.46 -44.11
C VAL A 473 -15.17 6.86 -43.00
N THR A 474 -15.41 8.00 -42.38
CA THR A 474 -14.71 8.44 -41.18
C THR A 474 -15.68 8.79 -40.06
N LEU A 475 -15.19 8.74 -38.84
CA LEU A 475 -15.91 9.08 -37.63
C LEU A 475 -15.11 10.12 -36.83
N ASP A 476 -15.75 11.23 -36.48
CA ASP A 476 -15.24 12.18 -35.50
C ASP A 476 -16.00 12.01 -34.20
N VAL A 477 -15.30 12.06 -33.09
CA VAL A 477 -15.87 11.97 -31.75
C VAL A 477 -15.31 13.08 -30.89
N TYR A 478 -16.17 13.77 -30.16
CA TYR A 478 -15.75 14.61 -29.03
C TYR A 478 -16.65 14.35 -27.83
N GLY A 479 -16.15 14.63 -26.63
CA GLY A 479 -16.92 14.35 -25.44
C GLY A 479 -16.15 14.61 -24.16
N THR A 480 -16.59 13.96 -23.08
CA THR A 480 -15.91 13.93 -21.79
C THR A 480 -15.50 12.50 -21.44
N SER A 481 -14.29 12.34 -20.91
CA SER A 481 -13.73 11.09 -20.43
C SER A 481 -13.39 11.18 -18.96
N THR A 482 -13.64 10.12 -18.20
CA THR A 482 -13.49 10.00 -16.75
C THR A 482 -12.41 9.00 -16.39
#